data_AF-A0A172PYN3-F1
#
_entry.id   AF-A0A172PYN3-F1
#
_cell.length_a   1.000
_cell.length_b   1.000
_cell.length_c   1.000
_cell.angle_alpha   90.00
_cell.angle_beta   90.00
_cell.angle_gamma   90.00
#
_symmetry.space_group_name_H-M   'P 1'
#
loop_
_entity.id
_entity.type
_entity.pdbx_description
1 polymer ?
#
loop_
_entity_poly.entity_id
_entity_poly.type
_entity_poly.pdbx_seq_one_letter_code
_entity_poly.pdbx_strand_id
1 'polypeptide(L)'
;FSGSLFYKNIPYGNSSIELKVELNSVEKAKFFSGKRVDIFTLEYSPPCNSNIKKNSYGGITLSDGNRIDKKNIPVNIFIDGVQQKYSYTDISTVSTDKKEVTIQELDVKSRYYLQKHFNIYGYGDVKDFGRSSRFQSGFEEGNIIFHLNSGERISYNLFDTGHGD
;
A
#
# COMPACT_ATOMS: atom_id res chain seq x y z
N PHE A 1 4.44 -26.26 8.80
CA PHE A 1 4.45 -25.43 7.57
C PHE A 1 3.84 -24.09 7.90
N SER A 2 4.63 -23.02 7.86
CA SER A 2 4.21 -21.66 8.18
C SER A 2 3.52 -21.00 6.99
N GLY A 3 2.73 -19.94 7.24
CA GLY A 3 2.10 -19.11 6.21
C GLY A 3 3.06 -18.10 5.57
N SER A 4 4.31 -18.48 5.27
CA SER A 4 5.33 -17.55 4.75
C SER A 4 6.03 -18.06 3.50
N LEU A 5 6.45 -17.13 2.65
CA LEU A 5 7.24 -17.37 1.43
C LEU A 5 8.52 -16.53 1.47
N PHE A 6 9.60 -17.04 0.88
CA PHE A 6 10.90 -16.38 0.87
C PHE A 6 11.36 -16.09 -0.55
N TYR A 7 11.76 -14.85 -0.81
CA TYR A 7 12.25 -14.38 -2.10
C TYR A 7 13.65 -13.80 -1.90
N LYS A 8 14.64 -14.36 -2.59
CA LYS A 8 16.05 -14.00 -2.43
C LYS A 8 16.51 -13.04 -3.52
N ASN A 9 17.63 -12.36 -3.26
CA ASN A 9 18.32 -11.51 -4.23
C ASN A 9 17.47 -10.34 -4.75
N ILE A 10 16.57 -9.82 -3.90
CA ILE A 10 15.79 -8.62 -4.23
C ILE A 10 16.72 -7.41 -4.10
N PRO A 11 16.95 -6.61 -5.16
CA PRO A 11 17.77 -5.40 -5.06
C PRO A 11 17.18 -4.43 -4.03
N TYR A 12 17.97 -4.03 -3.05
CA TYR A 12 17.49 -3.18 -1.95
C TYR A 12 18.65 -2.45 -1.26
N GLY A 13 18.50 -1.14 -1.07
CA GLY A 13 19.55 -0.29 -0.51
C GLY A 13 20.86 -0.40 -1.30
N ASN A 14 21.96 -0.69 -0.61
CA ASN A 14 23.30 -0.80 -1.19
C ASN A 14 23.63 -2.22 -1.73
N SER A 15 22.72 -3.18 -1.62
CA SER A 15 22.97 -4.57 -2.02
C SER A 15 21.66 -5.30 -2.38
N SER A 16 21.40 -6.45 -1.74
CA SER A 16 20.18 -7.23 -1.93
C SER A 16 19.70 -7.85 -0.61
N ILE A 17 18.43 -8.17 -0.56
CA ILE A 17 17.79 -8.78 0.60
C ILE A 17 17.17 -10.15 0.27
N GLU A 18 16.99 -10.96 1.31
CA GLU A 18 15.96 -12.00 1.38
C GLU A 18 14.70 -11.39 1.99
N LEU A 19 13.60 -11.38 1.23
CA LEU A 19 12.30 -10.92 1.67
C LEU A 19 11.46 -12.11 2.13
N LYS A 20 11.08 -12.13 3.40
CA LYS A 20 10.07 -13.03 3.96
C LYS A 20 8.70 -12.38 3.88
N VAL A 21 7.84 -12.89 3.01
CA VAL A 21 6.45 -12.44 2.89
C VAL A 21 5.55 -13.34 3.74
N GLU A 22 4.84 -12.75 4.69
CA GLU A 22 3.92 -13.45 5.57
C GLU A 22 2.46 -13.27 5.13
N LEU A 23 1.72 -14.37 5.14
CA LEU A 23 0.32 -14.47 4.76
C LEU A 23 -0.48 -14.99 5.96
N ASN A 24 -1.75 -14.61 6.02
CA ASN A 24 -2.61 -14.97 7.16
C ASN A 24 -3.05 -16.45 7.20
N SER A 25 -2.60 -17.29 6.25
CA SER A 25 -2.88 -18.73 6.27
C SER A 25 -1.82 -19.55 5.53
N VAL A 26 -1.67 -20.80 5.97
CA VAL A 26 -0.83 -21.81 5.30
C VAL A 26 -1.36 -22.13 3.91
N GLU A 27 -2.68 -22.11 3.72
CA GLU A 27 -3.32 -22.36 2.43
C GLU A 27 -2.89 -21.33 1.38
N LYS A 28 -2.92 -20.03 1.71
CA LYS A 28 -2.44 -18.98 0.79
C LYS A 28 -0.96 -19.15 0.45
N ALA A 29 -0.12 -19.47 1.43
CA ALA A 29 1.29 -19.72 1.17
C ALA A 29 1.49 -20.91 0.21
N LYS A 30 0.76 -22.01 0.42
CA LYS A 30 0.77 -23.16 -0.49
C LYS A 30 0.26 -22.80 -1.89
N PHE A 31 -0.78 -21.97 -1.98
CA PHE A 31 -1.35 -21.56 -3.26
C PHE A 31 -0.35 -20.82 -4.13
N PHE A 32 0.48 -19.93 -3.56
CA PHE A 32 1.48 -19.17 -4.31
C PHE A 32 2.83 -19.89 -4.47
N SER A 33 3.10 -20.91 -3.63
CA SER A 33 4.36 -21.65 -3.67
C SER A 33 4.66 -22.24 -5.06
N GLY A 34 5.88 -22.00 -5.56
CA GLY A 34 6.34 -22.49 -6.86
C GLY A 34 5.75 -21.77 -8.08
N LYS A 35 4.87 -20.78 -7.90
CA LYS A 35 4.30 -19.98 -8.99
C LYS A 35 5.08 -18.68 -9.18
N ARG A 36 5.05 -18.14 -10.41
CA ARG A 36 5.52 -16.77 -10.67
C ARG A 36 4.54 -15.77 -10.08
N VAL A 37 5.09 -14.82 -9.32
CA VAL A 37 4.30 -13.81 -8.63
C VAL A 37 4.92 -12.43 -8.77
N ASP A 38 4.06 -11.42 -8.73
CA ASP A 38 4.45 -10.04 -8.57
C ASP A 38 4.25 -9.66 -7.09
N ILE A 39 5.23 -8.94 -6.53
CA ILE A 39 5.22 -8.49 -5.14
C ILE A 39 5.17 -6.96 -5.10
N PHE A 40 4.14 -6.40 -4.47
CA PHE A 40 4.07 -5.00 -4.09
C PHE A 40 3.73 -4.93 -2.60
N THR A 41 4.69 -4.52 -1.78
CA THR A 41 4.55 -4.51 -0.32
C THR A 41 5.36 -3.38 0.31
N LEU A 42 4.99 -3.02 1.54
CA LEU A 42 5.87 -2.30 2.46
C LEU A 42 6.58 -3.33 3.34
N GLU A 43 7.90 -3.24 3.42
CA GLU A 43 8.74 -4.11 4.24
C GLU A 43 9.13 -3.46 5.57
N TYR A 44 9.53 -4.29 6.53
CA TYR A 44 10.01 -3.86 7.83
C TYR A 44 11.18 -4.73 8.30
N SER A 45 11.92 -4.23 9.29
CA SER A 45 13.05 -4.95 9.87
C SER A 45 12.57 -6.18 10.66
N PRO A 46 13.17 -7.36 10.45
CA PRO A 46 12.82 -8.56 11.19
C PRO A 46 13.33 -8.49 12.64
N PRO A 47 12.83 -9.34 13.56
CA PRO A 47 13.16 -9.31 15.00
C PRO A 47 14.64 -9.37 15.36
N CYS A 48 15.51 -9.87 14.48
CA CYS A 48 16.96 -9.99 14.72
C CYS A 48 17.80 -9.03 13.85
N ASN A 49 17.25 -7.87 13.45
CA ASN A 49 17.90 -6.76 12.74
C ASN A 49 19.05 -7.19 11.80
N SER A 50 18.70 -7.46 10.54
CA SER A 50 19.66 -7.71 9.48
C SER A 50 19.40 -6.76 8.32
N ASN A 51 20.46 -6.16 7.78
CA ASN A 51 20.34 -5.28 6.61
C ASN A 51 20.08 -6.06 5.30
N ILE A 52 20.28 -7.38 5.33
CA ILE A 52 20.11 -8.29 4.18
C ILE A 52 18.86 -9.16 4.29
N LYS A 53 18.00 -8.94 5.30
CA LYS A 53 16.72 -9.63 5.45
C LYS A 53 15.62 -8.66 5.83
N LYS A 54 14.46 -8.78 5.19
CA LYS A 54 13.27 -8.00 5.52
C LYS A 54 12.05 -8.89 5.64
N ASN A 55 11.11 -8.48 6.48
CA ASN A 55 9.78 -9.08 6.55
C ASN A 55 8.78 -8.17 5.85
N SER A 56 7.69 -8.75 5.36
CA SER A 56 6.52 -8.00 4.92
C SER A 56 5.26 -8.83 5.09
N TYR A 57 4.10 -8.18 4.94
CA TYR A 57 2.79 -8.85 4.96
C TYR A 57 2.13 -8.74 3.59
N GLY A 58 1.62 -9.86 3.06
CA GLY A 58 0.80 -9.86 1.86
C GLY A 58 1.52 -9.35 0.61
N GLY A 59 0.81 -8.58 -0.22
CA GLY A 59 1.39 -7.94 -1.40
C GLY A 59 1.65 -8.84 -2.61
N ILE A 60 1.21 -10.10 -2.57
CA ILE A 60 1.45 -11.09 -3.63
C ILE A 60 0.26 -11.19 -4.58
N THR A 61 0.54 -11.21 -5.88
CA THR A 61 -0.41 -11.56 -6.95
C THR A 61 0.25 -12.53 -7.93
N LEU A 62 -0.51 -13.38 -8.62
CA LEU A 62 0.04 -14.23 -9.68
C LEU A 62 0.52 -13.36 -10.85
N SER A 63 1.66 -13.69 -11.46
CA SER A 63 2.16 -12.94 -12.63
C SER A 63 1.50 -13.41 -13.93
N ASP A 64 1.26 -14.71 -14.06
CA ASP A 64 0.82 -15.33 -15.32
C ASP A 64 -0.59 -14.85 -15.71
N GLY A 65 -0.70 -14.20 -16.86
CA GLY A 65 -1.97 -13.65 -17.35
C GLY A 65 -2.49 -12.43 -16.57
N ASN A 66 -1.68 -11.85 -15.69
CA ASN A 66 -2.10 -10.75 -14.82
C ASN A 66 -1.62 -9.36 -15.28
N ARG A 67 -0.74 -9.26 -16.29
CA ARG A 67 -0.25 -7.97 -16.81
C ARG A 67 -1.28 -7.32 -17.75
N ILE A 68 -1.52 -6.03 -17.55
CA ILE A 68 -2.30 -5.14 -18.43
C ILE A 68 -1.56 -3.81 -18.60
N ASP A 69 -1.98 -3.00 -19.57
CA ASP A 69 -1.56 -1.60 -19.63
C ASP A 69 -2.01 -0.85 -18.37
N LYS A 70 -1.24 0.17 -17.98
CA LYS A 70 -1.48 0.97 -16.77
C LYS A 70 -2.93 1.47 -16.73
N LYS A 71 -3.70 0.95 -15.79
CA LYS A 71 -5.10 1.29 -15.55
C LYS A 71 -5.22 2.23 -14.37
N ASN A 72 -5.74 3.43 -14.62
CA ASN A 72 -6.11 4.36 -13.55
C ASN A 72 -7.34 3.82 -12.79
N ILE A 73 -7.28 3.89 -11.46
CA ILE A 73 -8.40 3.58 -10.58
C ILE A 73 -9.23 4.87 -10.40
N PRO A 74 -10.57 4.82 -10.51
CA PRO A 74 -11.41 5.95 -10.15
C PRO A 74 -11.25 6.29 -8.66
N VAL A 75 -10.88 7.53 -8.37
CA VAL A 75 -10.67 8.01 -6.99
C VAL A 75 -11.54 9.24 -6.77
N ASN A 76 -12.26 9.23 -5.64
CA ASN A 76 -12.96 10.39 -5.12
C ASN A 76 -12.37 10.74 -3.76
N ILE A 77 -12.01 12.01 -3.56
CA ILE A 77 -11.45 12.52 -2.31
C ILE A 77 -12.44 13.52 -1.75
N PHE A 78 -12.76 13.39 -0.46
CA PHE A 78 -13.68 14.28 0.24
C PHE A 78 -13.02 14.82 1.51
N ILE A 79 -13.21 16.10 1.77
CA ILE A 79 -12.90 16.75 3.05
C ILE A 79 -14.23 17.31 3.55
N ASP A 80 -14.68 16.85 4.71
CA ASP A 80 -15.98 17.21 5.30
C ASP A 80 -17.16 17.12 4.32
N GLY A 81 -17.16 16.05 3.50
CA GLY A 81 -18.19 15.80 2.49
C GLY A 81 -18.05 16.62 1.19
N VAL A 82 -17.09 17.53 1.11
CA VAL A 82 -16.83 18.33 -0.10
C VAL A 82 -15.81 17.63 -1.00
N GLN A 83 -16.20 17.36 -2.25
CA GLN A 83 -15.34 16.71 -3.23
C GLN A 83 -14.14 17.58 -3.60
N GLN A 84 -12.95 16.99 -3.57
CA GLN A 84 -11.68 17.65 -3.87
C GLN A 84 -11.21 17.34 -5.29
N LYS A 85 -10.28 18.16 -5.79
CA LYS A 85 -9.64 17.93 -7.10
C LYS A 85 -8.75 16.68 -7.04
N TYR A 86 -8.76 15.90 -8.11
CA TYR A 86 -7.91 14.74 -8.32
C TYR A 86 -7.45 14.71 -9.79
N SER A 87 -6.16 14.51 -10.02
CA SER A 87 -5.56 14.43 -11.36
C SER A 87 -5.45 12.98 -11.81
N TYR A 88 -5.92 12.71 -13.02
CA TYR A 88 -5.75 11.41 -13.70
C TYR A 88 -4.54 11.38 -14.65
N THR A 89 -3.81 12.48 -14.77
CA THR A 89 -2.69 12.64 -15.70
C THR A 89 -1.33 12.67 -15.01
N ASP A 90 -1.30 12.70 -13.68
CA ASP A 90 -0.05 12.75 -12.91
C ASP A 90 0.63 11.38 -12.87
N ILE A 91 1.96 11.36 -12.75
CA ILE A 91 2.70 10.10 -12.57
C ILE A 91 2.28 9.37 -11.29
N SER A 92 1.88 10.11 -10.26
CA SER A 92 1.39 9.63 -8.97
C SER A 92 -0.10 9.25 -8.98
N THR A 93 -0.80 9.36 -10.12
CA THR A 93 -2.19 8.89 -10.25
C THR A 93 -2.29 7.43 -9.80
N VAL A 94 -3.26 7.14 -8.92
CA VAL A 94 -3.50 5.80 -8.40
C VAL A 94 -3.90 4.89 -9.55
N SER A 95 -3.02 3.94 -9.84
CA SER A 95 -3.10 3.11 -11.03
C SER A 95 -2.29 1.84 -10.86
N THR A 96 -2.57 0.81 -11.66
CA THR A 96 -1.86 -0.46 -11.64
C THR A 96 -1.74 -1.03 -13.04
N ASP A 97 -0.72 -1.83 -13.27
CA ASP A 97 -0.52 -2.62 -14.49
C ASP A 97 -0.95 -4.09 -14.29
N LYS A 98 -1.73 -4.36 -13.24
CA LYS A 98 -2.24 -5.69 -12.88
C LYS A 98 -3.75 -5.79 -13.10
N LYS A 99 -4.21 -6.90 -13.68
CA LYS A 99 -5.63 -7.24 -13.80
C LYS A 99 -6.26 -7.53 -12.44
N GLU A 100 -5.55 -8.28 -11.60
CA GLU A 100 -5.82 -8.54 -10.19
C GLU A 100 -4.72 -7.87 -9.36
N VAL A 101 -5.11 -6.92 -8.51
CA VAL A 101 -4.22 -6.07 -7.72
C VAL A 101 -4.56 -6.20 -6.25
N THR A 102 -3.55 -6.11 -5.37
CA THR A 102 -3.79 -6.11 -3.93
C THR A 102 -4.35 -4.77 -3.48
N ILE A 103 -5.20 -4.79 -2.45
CA ILE A 103 -5.65 -3.56 -1.78
C ILE A 103 -4.45 -2.80 -1.20
N GLN A 104 -3.42 -3.51 -0.71
CA GLN A 104 -2.18 -2.90 -0.22
C GLN A 104 -1.49 -2.02 -1.27
N GLU A 105 -1.39 -2.47 -2.52
CA GLU A 105 -0.80 -1.66 -3.60
C GLU A 105 -1.59 -0.38 -3.84
N LEU A 106 -2.92 -0.48 -3.86
CA LEU A 106 -3.79 0.68 -4.06
C LEU A 106 -3.76 1.63 -2.86
N ASP A 107 -3.70 1.10 -1.64
CA ASP A 107 -3.64 1.87 -0.41
C ASP A 107 -2.34 2.68 -0.32
N VAL A 108 -1.19 2.04 -0.53
CA VAL A 108 0.12 2.71 -0.53
C VAL A 108 0.16 3.85 -1.56
N LYS A 109 -0.30 3.59 -2.80
CA LYS A 109 -0.34 4.60 -3.85
C LYS A 109 -1.30 5.75 -3.50
N SER A 110 -2.47 5.44 -2.92
CA SER A 110 -3.46 6.44 -2.52
C SER A 110 -2.96 7.31 -1.38
N ARG A 111 -2.39 6.72 -0.32
CA ARG A 111 -1.82 7.47 0.81
C ARG A 111 -0.65 8.34 0.38
N TYR A 112 0.19 7.86 -0.53
CA TYR A 112 1.24 8.68 -1.13
C TYR A 112 0.67 9.89 -1.91
N TYR A 113 -0.36 9.67 -2.73
CA TYR A 113 -1.05 10.76 -3.42
C TYR A 113 -1.65 11.77 -2.43
N LEU A 114 -2.35 11.29 -1.40
CA LEU A 114 -2.95 12.13 -0.37
C LEU A 114 -1.88 12.93 0.39
N GLN A 115 -0.76 12.31 0.75
CA GLN A 115 0.34 13.02 1.39
C GLN A 115 0.94 14.10 0.48
N LYS A 116 1.14 13.78 -0.80
CA LYS A 116 1.73 14.71 -1.76
C LYS A 116 0.85 15.93 -2.03
N HIS A 117 -0.47 15.74 -2.11
CA HIS A 117 -1.40 16.79 -2.57
C HIS A 117 -2.19 17.45 -1.42
N PHE A 118 -2.29 16.81 -0.26
CA PHE A 118 -3.06 17.30 0.88
C PHE A 118 -2.26 17.30 2.19
N ASN A 119 -1.03 16.76 2.21
CA ASN A 119 -0.15 16.73 3.38
C ASN A 119 -0.82 16.11 4.63
N ILE A 120 -1.53 15.00 4.43
CA ILE A 120 -2.36 14.39 5.49
C ILE A 120 -1.56 13.95 6.73
N TYR A 121 -0.30 13.59 6.58
CA TYR A 121 0.59 13.15 7.67
C TYR A 121 1.62 14.21 8.09
N GLY A 122 1.44 15.45 7.64
CA GLY A 122 2.29 16.57 8.04
C GLY A 122 3.67 16.56 7.39
N TYR A 123 4.43 17.62 7.67
CA TYR A 123 5.81 17.83 7.21
C TYR A 123 6.04 17.88 5.68
N GLY A 124 5.00 17.74 4.86
CA GLY A 124 5.03 17.98 3.41
C GLY A 124 4.94 19.47 3.05
N ASP A 125 5.03 19.76 1.75
CA ASP A 125 5.08 21.12 1.22
C ASP A 125 3.72 21.83 1.20
N VAL A 126 2.61 21.09 1.08
CA VAL A 126 1.25 21.65 1.03
C VAL A 126 0.84 22.21 2.41
N LYS A 127 0.35 23.46 2.43
CA LYS A 127 -0.03 24.19 3.66
C LYS A 127 -1.51 24.56 3.75
N ASP A 128 -2.29 24.24 2.71
CA ASP A 128 -3.67 24.67 2.50
C ASP A 128 -4.61 24.35 3.68
N PHE A 129 -4.30 23.27 4.41
CA PHE A 129 -5.14 22.75 5.51
C PHE A 129 -4.55 23.00 6.91
N GLY A 130 -3.48 23.79 7.02
CA GLY A 130 -2.83 24.05 8.30
C GLY A 130 -2.02 22.86 8.85
N ARG A 131 -1.72 22.90 10.16
CA ARG A 131 -0.80 21.96 10.84
C ARG A 131 -1.14 21.71 12.31
N SER A 132 -2.41 21.85 12.68
CA SER A 132 -2.88 21.82 14.06
C SER A 132 -3.16 20.43 14.62
N SER A 133 -3.24 19.39 13.78
CA SER A 133 -3.49 18.02 14.23
C SER A 133 -2.30 17.41 14.97
N ARG A 134 -2.51 16.26 15.64
CA ARG A 134 -1.44 15.48 16.28
C ARG A 134 -0.36 15.00 15.30
N PHE A 135 -0.66 14.97 14.01
CA PHE A 135 0.27 14.64 12.92
C PHE A 135 0.94 15.89 12.31
N GLN A 136 0.77 17.08 12.91
CA GLN A 136 1.28 18.34 12.37
C GLN A 136 0.75 18.63 10.95
N SER A 137 -0.51 18.26 10.72
CA SER A 137 -1.27 18.47 9.48
C SER A 137 -2.64 19.11 9.78
N GLY A 138 -3.49 19.23 8.75
CA GLY A 138 -4.89 19.62 8.92
C GLY A 138 -5.81 18.47 9.37
N PHE A 139 -5.29 17.25 9.51
CA PHE A 139 -6.11 16.04 9.60
C PHE A 139 -5.59 15.06 10.65
N GLU A 140 -6.49 14.42 11.37
CA GLU A 140 -6.21 13.29 12.26
C GLU A 140 -7.33 12.24 12.29
N GLU A 141 -8.34 12.42 11.44
CA GLU A 141 -9.44 11.48 11.23
C GLU A 141 -9.74 11.37 9.73
N GLY A 142 -10.07 10.15 9.29
CA GLY A 142 -10.43 9.87 7.91
C GLY A 142 -10.28 8.39 7.58
N ASN A 143 -11.07 7.91 6.63
CA ASN A 143 -11.00 6.54 6.15
C ASN A 143 -10.73 6.52 4.65
N ILE A 144 -9.94 5.53 4.21
CA ILE A 144 -9.90 5.13 2.80
C ILE A 144 -10.85 3.94 2.63
N ILE A 145 -11.67 3.98 1.56
CA ILE A 145 -12.69 2.96 1.30
C ILE A 145 -12.52 2.42 -0.12
N PHE A 146 -12.23 1.13 -0.22
CA PHE A 146 -12.20 0.39 -1.48
C PHE A 146 -13.58 -0.22 -1.74
N HIS A 147 -14.25 0.25 -2.78
CA HIS A 147 -15.54 -0.25 -3.21
C HIS A 147 -15.33 -1.30 -4.31
N LEU A 148 -15.64 -2.56 -4.01
CA LEU A 148 -15.56 -3.65 -4.97
C LEU A 148 -16.89 -3.78 -5.74
N ASN A 149 -16.82 -4.27 -6.97
CA ASN A 149 -18.01 -4.51 -7.79
C ASN A 149 -18.99 -5.51 -7.16
N SER A 150 -18.52 -6.35 -6.23
CA SER A 150 -19.36 -7.28 -5.45
C SER A 150 -20.31 -6.57 -4.46
N GLY A 151 -20.13 -5.26 -4.24
CA GLY A 151 -20.78 -4.51 -3.17
C GLY A 151 -20.01 -4.53 -1.84
N GLU A 152 -18.93 -5.31 -1.75
CA GLU A 152 -18.04 -5.31 -0.59
C GLU A 152 -17.33 -3.95 -0.46
N ARG A 153 -17.18 -3.50 0.79
CA ARG A 153 -16.49 -2.26 1.15
C ARG A 153 -15.39 -2.58 2.15
N ILE A 154 -14.14 -2.35 1.76
CA ILE A 154 -12.98 -2.48 2.64
C ILE A 154 -12.60 -1.09 3.10
N SER A 155 -12.64 -0.84 4.41
CA SER A 155 -12.35 0.46 5.01
C SER A 155 -11.15 0.37 5.94
N TYR A 156 -10.19 1.28 5.78
CA TYR A 156 -9.09 1.46 6.72
C TYR A 156 -9.08 2.88 7.26
N ASN A 157 -8.90 3.02 8.56
CA ASN A 157 -8.62 4.30 9.19
C ASN A 157 -7.24 4.77 8.72
N LEU A 158 -7.18 5.95 8.09
CA LEU A 158 -5.95 6.52 7.57
C LEU A 158 -4.98 6.95 8.68
N PHE A 159 -5.49 7.20 9.89
CA PHE A 159 -4.75 7.76 11.02
C PHE A 159 -4.64 6.78 12.21
N ASP A 160 -4.97 5.51 11.98
CA ASP A 160 -4.68 4.43 12.93
C ASP A 160 -3.19 4.08 12.89
N THR A 161 -2.56 4.14 14.05
CA THR A 161 -1.14 3.87 14.27
C THR A 161 -0.88 2.45 14.78
N GLY A 162 -1.93 1.62 14.90
CA GLY A 162 -1.83 0.23 15.32
C GLY A 162 -1.32 0.11 16.76
N HIS A 163 -0.20 -0.59 16.94
CA HIS A 163 0.48 -0.71 18.24
C HIS A 163 1.67 0.25 18.38
N GLY A 164 1.77 1.28 17.53
CA GLY A 164 2.90 2.22 17.51
C GLY A 164 2.49 3.69 17.58
N ASP A 165 2.37 4.19 18.82
CA ASP A 165 2.70 5.54 19.32
C ASP A 165 3.42 5.37 20.67
#